data_AF-A0A8J7MX34-F1
#
_entry.id   AF-A0A8J7MX34-F1
#
_cell.length_a   1.000
_cell.length_b   1.000
_cell.length_c   1.000
_cell.angle_alpha   90.00
_cell.angle_beta   90.00
_cell.angle_gamma   90.00
#
_symmetry.space_group_name_H-M   'P 1'
#
loop_
_entity.id
_entity.type
_entity.pdbx_description
1 polymer ?
#
loop_
_entity_poly.entity_id
_entity_poly.type
_entity_poly.pdbx_seq_one_letter_code
_entity_poly.pdbx_strand_id
1 'polypeptide(L)'
;MIRSLGCAALALALMSVHAGAETRRAAAGPCAAAAAKPDYGRVLPIPDALRAETEAYRAAWREACAKKKGASLGALLARGDALGKAYTAAIDKSGIKETKYEALHALLGTAYPKFIPAFAGSMIEYEYFEPDLAVFARQAAMGDAEDKLFFASHRLLYGADPHAFPWLKRTTHFGGCVRFGEFDWPGAVARIETLEGKVKAAAYRTRLAELKQRIQTYLSKPAFEREAGRKPVVDSCAPKARTLAEIETIAKALAARKGWEKAAAGLRKAADDIRANRVEVCSGCSAN
;
A
#
# COMPACT_ATOMS: atom_id res chain seq x y z
N MET A 1 -35.11 -36.77 -32.90
CA MET A 1 -33.84 -37.33 -32.36
C MET A 1 -32.87 -36.19 -32.15
N ILE A 2 -32.43 -36.05 -30.91
CA ILE A 2 -31.56 -34.98 -30.39
C ILE A 2 -30.12 -35.28 -30.81
N ARG A 3 -29.44 -34.31 -31.43
CA ARG A 3 -27.98 -34.14 -31.29
C ARG A 3 -27.63 -32.66 -31.29
N SER A 4 -27.73 -32.08 -30.09
CA SER A 4 -26.93 -30.93 -29.67
C SER A 4 -25.47 -31.36 -29.58
N LEU A 5 -24.56 -30.72 -30.32
CA LEU A 5 -23.12 -30.72 -30.06
C LEU A 5 -22.48 -29.68 -30.96
N GLY A 6 -22.21 -28.48 -30.42
CA GLY A 6 -21.54 -27.44 -31.20
C GLY A 6 -21.59 -26.04 -30.60
N CYS A 7 -21.48 -25.88 -29.27
CA CYS A 7 -21.35 -24.56 -28.64
C CYS A 7 -20.49 -24.57 -27.37
N ALA A 8 -19.53 -25.49 -27.25
CA ALA A 8 -18.69 -25.60 -26.04
C ALA A 8 -17.20 -25.23 -26.26
N ALA A 9 -16.78 -24.87 -27.48
CA ALA A 9 -15.36 -24.59 -27.76
C ALA A 9 -14.98 -23.11 -27.77
N LEU A 10 -15.94 -22.18 -27.72
CA LEU A 10 -15.66 -20.73 -27.78
C LEU A 10 -15.76 -19.99 -26.43
N ALA A 11 -16.13 -20.70 -25.36
CA ALA A 11 -16.27 -20.12 -24.01
C ALA A 11 -15.02 -20.31 -23.12
N LEU A 12 -14.03 -21.11 -23.53
CA LEU A 12 -12.78 -21.30 -22.79
C LEU A 12 -11.61 -20.41 -23.24
N ALA A 13 -11.75 -19.66 -24.34
CA ALA A 13 -10.68 -18.82 -24.87
C ALA A 13 -10.77 -17.34 -24.45
N LEU A 14 -11.85 -16.92 -23.77
CA LEU A 14 -12.08 -15.52 -23.35
C LEU A 14 -11.98 -15.29 -21.84
N MET A 15 -11.64 -16.32 -21.05
CA MET A 15 -11.38 -16.19 -19.61
C MET A 15 -9.90 -15.95 -19.27
N SER A 16 -9.03 -15.84 -20.29
CA SER A 16 -7.57 -15.73 -20.09
C SER A 16 -7.02 -14.31 -20.08
N VAL A 17 -7.88 -13.28 -20.15
CA VAL A 17 -7.44 -11.87 -20.31
C VAL A 17 -7.63 -11.01 -19.05
N HIS A 18 -7.89 -11.63 -17.89
CA HIS A 18 -7.85 -10.94 -16.59
C HIS A 18 -6.67 -11.35 -15.71
N ALA A 19 -5.64 -11.97 -16.29
CA ALA A 19 -4.33 -12.12 -15.65
C ALA A 19 -3.43 -10.90 -15.93
N GLY A 20 -4.00 -9.70 -15.81
CA GLY A 20 -3.21 -8.47 -15.69
C GLY A 20 -2.71 -8.37 -14.25
N ALA A 21 -1.40 -8.39 -14.06
CA ALA A 21 -0.69 -8.16 -12.79
C ALA A 21 -0.70 -9.29 -11.73
N GLU A 22 -0.37 -10.53 -12.08
CA GLU A 22 0.08 -11.52 -11.08
C GLU A 22 1.36 -12.31 -11.47
N THR A 23 2.15 -11.79 -12.42
CA THR A 23 3.55 -12.23 -12.61
C THR A 23 4.52 -11.45 -11.71
N ARG A 24 4.17 -11.24 -10.44
CA ARG A 24 5.22 -11.13 -9.42
C ARG A 24 5.72 -12.55 -9.23
N ARG A 25 6.93 -12.88 -9.72
CA ARG A 25 7.66 -14.11 -9.33
C ARG A 25 7.37 -14.35 -7.86
N ALA A 26 6.69 -15.44 -7.53
CA ALA A 26 6.28 -15.71 -6.16
C ALA A 26 7.52 -15.61 -5.26
N ALA A 27 7.67 -14.48 -4.57
CA ALA A 27 8.71 -14.31 -3.59
C ALA A 27 8.57 -15.48 -2.62
N ALA A 28 9.70 -16.07 -2.21
CA ALA A 28 9.69 -17.15 -1.24
C ALA A 28 8.79 -16.72 -0.07
N GLY A 29 7.85 -17.59 0.33
CA GLY A 29 6.93 -17.27 1.42
C GLY A 29 7.73 -16.85 2.68
N PRO A 30 7.14 -16.06 3.61
CA PRO A 30 7.88 -15.47 4.72
C PRO A 30 8.78 -16.45 5.49
N CYS A 31 8.29 -17.67 5.72
CA CYS A 31 9.06 -18.72 6.38
C CYS A 31 10.28 -19.18 5.58
N ALA A 32 10.17 -19.29 4.26
CA ALA A 32 11.28 -19.64 3.38
C ALA A 32 12.31 -18.50 3.31
N ALA A 33 11.85 -17.24 3.22
CA ALA A 33 12.73 -16.08 3.30
C ALA A 33 13.48 -16.03 4.65
N ALA A 34 12.80 -16.35 5.74
CA ALA A 34 13.39 -16.36 7.08
C ALA A 34 14.51 -17.42 7.23
N ALA A 35 14.53 -18.46 6.39
CA ALA A 35 15.55 -19.50 6.38
C ALA A 35 16.63 -19.33 5.29
N ALA A 36 16.41 -18.45 4.31
CA ALA A 36 17.32 -18.25 3.17
C ALA A 36 18.70 -17.72 3.58
N LYS A 37 19.72 -17.88 2.75
CA LYS A 37 21.01 -17.19 2.98
C LYS A 37 20.85 -15.69 2.67
N PRO A 38 21.23 -14.76 3.56
CA PRO A 38 21.21 -13.34 3.25
C PRO A 38 22.14 -12.98 2.09
N ASP A 39 21.64 -12.14 1.19
CA ASP A 39 22.43 -11.54 0.11
C ASP A 39 22.15 -10.04 0.03
N TYR A 40 22.99 -9.27 0.70
CA TYR A 40 22.87 -7.81 0.76
C TYR A 40 23.39 -7.12 -0.52
N GLY A 41 23.99 -7.85 -1.47
CA GLY A 41 24.65 -7.25 -2.62
C GLY A 41 25.77 -6.28 -2.23
N ARG A 42 26.07 -5.34 -3.14
CA ARG A 42 27.16 -4.35 -2.98
C ARG A 42 26.75 -2.89 -3.22
N VAL A 43 25.51 -2.63 -3.63
CA VAL A 43 25.06 -1.28 -4.02
C VAL A 43 24.81 -0.41 -2.80
N LEU A 44 24.13 -0.97 -1.79
CA LEU A 44 23.83 -0.28 -0.54
C LEU A 44 24.78 -0.79 0.55
N PRO A 45 25.67 0.05 1.11
CA PRO A 45 26.51 -0.36 2.22
C PRO A 45 25.63 -0.55 3.48
N ILE A 46 25.34 -1.82 3.82
CA ILE A 46 24.55 -2.16 5.01
C ILE A 46 25.48 -2.26 6.23
N PRO A 47 25.31 -1.39 7.24
CA PRO A 47 26.08 -1.45 8.48
C PRO A 47 25.82 -2.76 9.25
N ASP A 48 26.80 -3.24 10.00
CA ASP A 48 26.69 -4.50 10.75
C ASP A 48 25.53 -4.51 11.75
N ALA A 49 25.25 -3.37 12.39
CA ALA A 49 24.09 -3.22 13.25
C ALA A 49 22.77 -3.49 12.50
N LEU A 50 22.62 -3.01 11.26
CA LEU A 50 21.42 -3.25 10.45
C LEU A 50 21.34 -4.71 9.97
N ARG A 51 22.49 -5.37 9.74
CA ARG A 51 22.54 -6.81 9.46
C ARG A 51 22.09 -7.63 10.67
N ALA A 52 22.51 -7.25 11.87
CA ALA A 52 22.12 -7.90 13.11
C ALA A 52 20.60 -7.74 13.37
N GLU A 53 20.04 -6.54 13.18
CA GLU A 53 18.60 -6.31 13.27
C GLU A 53 17.81 -7.11 12.23
N THR A 54 18.34 -7.21 11.00
CA THR A 54 17.75 -8.07 9.97
C THR A 54 17.75 -9.53 10.41
N GLU A 55 18.83 -10.02 11.00
CA GLU A 55 18.88 -11.41 11.50
C GLU A 55 17.93 -11.64 12.69
N ALA A 56 17.83 -10.69 13.61
CA ALA A 56 16.89 -10.75 14.73
C ALA A 56 15.43 -10.78 14.25
N TYR A 57 15.12 -10.03 13.20
CA TYR A 57 13.81 -10.07 12.55
C TYR A 57 13.54 -11.43 11.87
N ARG A 58 14.53 -11.97 11.16
CA ARG A 58 14.44 -13.31 10.54
C ARG A 58 14.27 -14.40 11.58
N ALA A 59 14.98 -14.33 12.70
CA ALA A 59 14.82 -15.25 13.82
C ALA A 59 13.39 -15.26 14.37
N ALA A 60 12.82 -14.07 14.62
CA ALA A 60 11.43 -13.95 15.07
C ALA A 60 10.43 -14.56 14.08
N TRP A 61 10.67 -14.39 12.78
CA TRP A 61 9.85 -15.05 11.75
C TRP A 61 10.00 -16.58 11.77
N ARG A 62 11.21 -17.12 11.93
CA ARG A 62 11.41 -18.57 12.06
C ARG A 62 10.65 -19.13 13.26
N GLU A 63 10.70 -18.46 14.41
CA GLU A 63 9.92 -18.84 15.60
C GLU A 63 8.41 -18.81 15.34
N ALA A 64 7.91 -17.76 14.70
CA ALA A 64 6.50 -17.64 14.35
C ALA A 64 6.05 -18.75 13.38
N CYS A 65 6.88 -19.05 12.37
CA CYS A 65 6.63 -20.13 11.41
C CYS A 65 6.62 -21.51 12.07
N ALA A 66 7.43 -21.74 13.11
CA ALA A 66 7.43 -22.99 13.86
C ALA A 66 6.15 -23.20 14.69
N LYS A 67 5.51 -22.12 15.18
CA LYS A 67 4.30 -22.20 16.02
C LYS A 67 3.05 -22.67 15.28
N LYS A 68 3.00 -22.59 13.94
CA LYS A 68 1.86 -22.92 13.05
C LYS A 68 0.52 -22.18 13.32
N LYS A 69 0.16 -21.85 14.57
CA LYS A 69 -0.99 -21.05 15.01
C LYS A 69 -0.63 -20.24 16.26
N GLY A 70 -1.27 -19.08 16.43
CA GLY A 70 -1.10 -18.22 17.62
C GLY A 70 0.26 -17.52 17.69
N ALA A 71 0.96 -17.38 16.56
CA ALA A 71 2.07 -16.44 16.47
C ALA A 71 1.50 -15.01 16.55
N SER A 72 2.19 -14.06 17.18
CA SER A 72 1.76 -12.66 17.15
C SER A 72 2.33 -11.98 15.90
N LEU A 73 1.49 -11.79 14.89
CA LEU A 73 1.86 -11.04 13.69
C LEU A 73 2.03 -9.56 14.00
N GLY A 74 1.28 -9.01 14.96
CA GLY A 74 1.47 -7.64 15.43
C GLY A 74 2.89 -7.36 15.93
N ALA A 75 3.50 -8.29 16.67
CA ALA A 75 4.89 -8.15 17.13
C ALA A 75 5.91 -8.19 15.98
N LEU A 76 5.69 -9.07 15.00
CA LEU A 76 6.50 -9.13 13.77
C LEU A 76 6.36 -7.84 12.96
N LEU A 77 5.14 -7.31 12.84
CA LEU A 77 4.88 -6.08 12.11
C LEU A 77 5.61 -4.90 12.76
N ALA A 78 5.55 -4.75 14.08
CA ALA A 78 6.25 -3.68 14.79
C ALA A 78 7.78 -3.73 14.59
N ARG A 79 8.38 -4.94 14.63
CA ARG A 79 9.80 -5.12 14.32
C ARG A 79 10.12 -4.79 12.86
N GLY A 80 9.27 -5.22 11.94
CA GLY A 80 9.37 -4.89 10.52
C GLY A 80 9.32 -3.37 10.28
N ASP A 81 8.45 -2.65 10.98
CA ASP A 81 8.33 -1.19 10.86
C ASP A 81 9.59 -0.47 11.31
N ALA A 82 10.20 -0.91 12.41
CA ALA A 82 11.48 -0.40 12.89
C ALA A 82 12.61 -0.71 11.89
N LEU A 83 12.64 -1.93 11.36
CA LEU A 83 13.63 -2.36 10.37
C LEU A 83 13.51 -1.54 9.08
N GLY A 84 12.30 -1.35 8.55
CA GLY A 84 12.06 -0.52 7.37
C GLY A 84 12.56 0.91 7.55
N LYS A 85 12.27 1.54 8.70
CA LYS A 85 12.81 2.88 9.04
C LYS A 85 14.34 2.90 9.07
N ALA A 86 14.98 1.86 9.61
CA ALA A 86 16.44 1.78 9.65
C ALA A 86 17.06 1.63 8.25
N TYR A 87 16.43 0.85 7.35
CA TYR A 87 16.85 0.77 5.95
C TYR A 87 16.65 2.09 5.20
N THR A 88 15.51 2.77 5.37
CA THR A 88 15.31 4.11 4.77
C THR A 88 16.37 5.09 5.25
N ALA A 89 16.69 5.09 6.55
CA ALA A 89 17.76 5.94 7.08
C ALA A 89 19.16 5.57 6.52
N ALA A 90 19.42 4.29 6.28
CA ALA A 90 20.67 3.85 5.65
C ALA A 90 20.76 4.29 4.18
N ILE A 91 19.65 4.21 3.43
CA ILE A 91 19.55 4.69 2.05
C ILE A 91 19.80 6.21 2.02
N ASP A 92 19.09 6.99 2.84
CA ASP A 92 19.24 8.45 2.89
C ASP A 92 20.67 8.88 3.23
N LYS A 93 21.36 8.16 4.12
CA LYS A 93 22.75 8.43 4.50
C LYS A 93 23.79 7.95 3.49
N SER A 94 23.44 7.02 2.62
CA SER A 94 24.39 6.38 1.71
C SER A 94 24.88 7.29 0.58
N GLY A 95 24.14 8.38 0.29
CA GLY A 95 24.46 9.27 -0.84
C GLY A 95 24.46 8.56 -2.19
N ILE A 96 23.67 7.48 -2.33
CA ILE A 96 23.56 6.73 -3.58
C ILE A 96 23.09 7.67 -4.69
N LYS A 97 23.87 7.70 -5.78
CA LYS A 97 23.56 8.51 -6.97
C LYS A 97 22.39 7.89 -7.74
N GLU A 98 21.64 8.75 -8.43
CA GLU A 98 20.50 8.37 -9.28
C GLU A 98 20.84 7.26 -10.29
N THR A 99 22.07 7.24 -10.83
CA THR A 99 22.57 6.20 -11.74
C THR A 99 22.61 4.79 -11.15
N LYS A 100 22.35 4.64 -9.84
CA LYS A 100 22.28 3.35 -9.14
C LYS A 100 20.86 3.01 -8.68
N TYR A 101 19.85 3.83 -8.99
CA TYR A 101 18.48 3.62 -8.52
C TYR A 101 17.85 2.35 -9.07
N GLU A 102 18.11 1.99 -10.34
CA GLU A 102 17.64 0.71 -10.89
C GLU A 102 18.25 -0.49 -10.15
N ALA A 103 19.55 -0.43 -9.86
CA ALA A 103 20.24 -1.49 -9.13
C ALA A 103 19.75 -1.58 -7.67
N LEU A 104 19.48 -0.44 -7.04
CA LEU A 104 18.89 -0.39 -5.71
C LEU A 104 17.44 -0.90 -5.73
N HIS A 105 16.64 -0.54 -6.73
CA HIS A 105 15.29 -1.07 -6.93
C HIS A 105 15.31 -2.60 -7.08
N ALA A 106 16.24 -3.16 -7.86
CA ALA A 106 16.39 -4.60 -7.97
C ALA A 106 16.75 -5.26 -6.63
N LEU A 107 17.59 -4.62 -5.81
CA LEU A 107 17.86 -5.11 -4.45
C LEU A 107 16.60 -5.08 -3.57
N LEU A 108 15.97 -3.91 -3.42
CA LEU A 108 14.85 -3.72 -2.50
C LEU A 108 13.57 -4.45 -2.94
N GLY A 109 13.30 -4.50 -4.24
CA GLY A 109 12.09 -5.10 -4.81
C GLY A 109 12.21 -6.58 -5.13
N THR A 110 13.42 -7.11 -5.32
CA THR A 110 13.62 -8.50 -5.77
C THR A 110 14.60 -9.31 -4.92
N ALA A 111 15.78 -8.78 -4.57
CA ALA A 111 16.79 -9.56 -3.84
C ALA A 111 16.47 -9.67 -2.35
N TYR A 112 16.23 -8.53 -1.68
CA TYR A 112 16.00 -8.45 -0.25
C TYR A 112 14.75 -9.23 0.20
N PRO A 113 13.60 -9.16 -0.49
CA PRO A 113 12.41 -9.94 -0.13
C PRO A 113 12.64 -11.47 -0.13
N LYS A 114 13.71 -11.97 -0.76
CA LYS A 114 14.06 -13.40 -0.72
C LYS A 114 14.64 -13.85 0.61
N PHE A 115 15.15 -12.94 1.45
CA PHE A 115 15.71 -13.27 2.76
C PHE A 115 15.20 -12.39 3.91
N ILE A 116 14.57 -11.26 3.62
CA ILE A 116 13.88 -10.39 4.56
C ILE A 116 12.38 -10.68 4.43
N PRO A 117 11.78 -11.44 5.38
CA PRO A 117 10.43 -11.93 5.24
C PRO A 117 9.38 -10.82 5.20
N ALA A 118 8.39 -10.96 4.32
CA ALA A 118 7.24 -10.04 4.25
C ALA A 118 7.63 -8.57 4.08
N PHE A 119 8.62 -8.28 3.25
CA PHE A 119 9.01 -6.93 2.86
C PHE A 119 8.78 -6.72 1.36
N ALA A 120 8.49 -5.47 1.00
CA ALA A 120 8.50 -4.99 -0.36
C ALA A 120 9.27 -3.67 -0.44
N GLY A 121 9.79 -3.35 -1.61
CA GLY A 121 10.46 -2.09 -1.85
C GLY A 121 10.51 -1.67 -3.30
N SER A 122 10.73 -0.37 -3.51
CA SER A 122 10.96 0.23 -4.81
C SER A 122 11.79 1.51 -4.66
N MET A 123 12.49 1.90 -5.73
CA MET A 123 13.25 3.16 -5.87
C MET A 123 13.02 3.83 -7.23
N ILE A 124 12.01 3.41 -8.00
CA ILE A 124 11.73 3.96 -9.33
C ILE A 124 10.51 4.87 -9.23
N GLU A 125 9.30 4.29 -9.26
CA GLU A 125 8.05 5.06 -9.21
C GLU A 125 7.74 5.57 -7.79
N TYR A 126 8.12 4.77 -6.79
CA TYR A 126 7.90 5.02 -5.39
C TYR A 126 9.15 4.65 -4.61
N GLU A 127 9.54 5.47 -3.64
CA GLU A 127 10.66 5.19 -2.76
C GLU A 127 10.15 4.59 -1.45
N TYR A 128 10.30 3.28 -1.29
CA TYR A 128 9.95 2.61 -0.05
C TYR A 128 10.74 1.32 0.14
N PHE A 129 10.91 0.93 1.39
CA PHE A 129 11.29 -0.42 1.79
C PHE A 129 10.68 -0.70 3.16
N GLU A 130 9.60 -1.47 3.19
CA GLU A 130 8.78 -1.64 4.40
C GLU A 130 8.03 -2.98 4.41
N PRO A 131 7.41 -3.34 5.54
CA PRO A 131 6.59 -4.55 5.61
C PRO A 131 5.45 -4.56 4.58
N ASP A 132 5.33 -5.67 3.84
CA ASP A 132 4.26 -5.94 2.89
C ASP A 132 3.01 -6.42 3.65
N LEU A 133 2.08 -5.50 3.88
CA LEU A 133 0.84 -5.80 4.61
C LEU A 133 -0.05 -6.84 3.92
N ALA A 134 0.05 -7.00 2.59
CA ALA A 134 -0.68 -8.05 1.89
C ALA A 134 -0.09 -9.43 2.20
N VAL A 135 1.24 -9.53 2.34
CA VAL A 135 1.88 -10.76 2.83
C VAL A 135 1.42 -11.07 4.25
N PHE A 136 1.43 -10.08 5.15
CA PHE A 136 0.91 -10.28 6.51
C PHE A 136 -0.56 -10.71 6.52
N ALA A 137 -1.39 -10.10 5.67
CA ALA A 137 -2.80 -10.47 5.56
C ALA A 137 -3.00 -11.91 5.08
N ARG A 138 -2.19 -12.38 4.11
CA ARG A 138 -2.18 -13.79 3.70
C ARG A 138 -1.74 -14.74 4.82
N GLN A 139 -0.93 -14.25 5.77
CA GLN A 139 -0.50 -15.02 6.93
C GLN A 139 -1.46 -14.91 8.12
N ALA A 140 -2.51 -14.09 8.09
CA ALA A 140 -3.38 -13.84 9.24
C ALA A 140 -3.94 -15.11 9.93
N ALA A 141 -4.09 -16.22 9.19
CA ALA A 141 -4.51 -17.50 9.76
C ALA A 141 -3.55 -18.08 10.81
N MET A 142 -2.24 -17.79 10.71
CA MET A 142 -1.22 -18.18 11.70
C MET A 142 -1.25 -17.29 12.94
N GLY A 143 -1.88 -16.12 12.82
CA GLY A 143 -1.96 -15.08 13.83
C GLY A 143 -2.87 -15.42 15.02
N ASP A 144 -2.80 -14.57 16.04
CA ASP A 144 -3.77 -14.52 17.12
C ASP A 144 -5.13 -13.95 16.67
N ALA A 145 -6.08 -13.82 17.61
CA ALA A 145 -7.43 -13.32 17.28
C ALA A 145 -7.42 -11.85 16.83
N GLU A 146 -6.50 -11.05 17.36
CA GLU A 146 -6.37 -9.64 17.03
C GLU A 146 -5.77 -9.46 15.63
N ASP A 147 -4.74 -10.26 15.31
CA ASP A 147 -4.15 -10.31 13.98
C ASP A 147 -5.23 -10.61 12.92
N LYS A 148 -6.08 -11.62 13.17
CA LYS A 148 -7.19 -12.00 12.27
C LYS A 148 -8.19 -10.87 12.11
N LEU A 149 -8.56 -10.20 13.19
CA LEU A 149 -9.49 -9.07 13.15
C LEU A 149 -8.94 -7.91 12.32
N PHE A 150 -7.68 -7.55 12.53
CA PHE A 150 -7.03 -6.46 11.82
C PHE A 150 -6.93 -6.78 10.33
N PHE A 151 -6.30 -7.91 9.98
CA PHE A 151 -6.01 -8.27 8.60
C PHE A 151 -7.21 -8.72 7.77
N ALA A 152 -8.33 -9.15 8.39
CA ALA A 152 -9.60 -9.33 7.67
C ALA A 152 -10.06 -8.03 6.98
N SER A 153 -9.58 -6.89 7.44
CA SER A 153 -9.91 -5.57 6.92
C SER A 153 -8.94 -5.09 5.85
N HIS A 154 -7.89 -5.85 5.54
CA HIS A 154 -6.77 -5.40 4.71
C HIS A 154 -7.23 -4.78 3.38
N ARG A 155 -8.06 -5.47 2.59
CA ARG A 155 -8.51 -4.95 1.29
C ARG A 155 -9.35 -3.68 1.40
N LEU A 156 -10.17 -3.56 2.45
CA LEU A 156 -10.98 -2.35 2.68
C LEU A 156 -10.10 -1.18 3.13
N LEU A 157 -9.10 -1.47 3.96
CA LEU A 157 -8.20 -0.44 4.45
C LEU A 157 -7.25 0.01 3.37
N TYR A 158 -6.64 -0.90 2.61
CA TYR A 158 -5.50 -0.62 1.73
C TYR A 158 -5.80 -0.69 0.23
N GLY A 159 -7.00 -1.13 -0.17
CA GLY A 159 -7.39 -1.28 -1.57
C GLY A 159 -6.77 -2.50 -2.24
N ALA A 160 -6.71 -2.47 -3.57
CA ALA A 160 -6.10 -3.53 -4.39
C ALA A 160 -4.57 -3.48 -4.40
N ASP A 161 -3.99 -2.27 -4.32
CA ASP A 161 -2.55 -2.06 -4.21
C ASP A 161 -2.21 -1.35 -2.88
N PRO A 162 -1.71 -2.08 -1.86
CA PRO A 162 -1.34 -1.50 -0.58
C PRO A 162 -0.09 -0.60 -0.66
N HIS A 163 0.59 -0.58 -1.81
CA HIS A 163 1.72 0.30 -2.08
C HIS A 163 1.33 1.53 -2.88
N ALA A 164 0.06 1.67 -3.30
CA ALA A 164 -0.45 2.89 -3.92
C ALA A 164 -0.83 3.95 -2.88
N PHE A 165 -1.09 5.19 -3.31
CA PHE A 165 -1.58 6.24 -2.43
C PHE A 165 -2.93 5.86 -1.77
N PRO A 166 -3.24 6.18 -0.48
CA PRO A 166 -2.57 7.11 0.45
C PRO A 166 -1.40 6.53 1.27
N TRP A 167 -0.91 5.35 0.93
CA TRP A 167 0.08 4.61 1.72
C TRP A 167 1.52 5.08 1.52
N LEU A 168 1.75 5.89 0.48
CA LEU A 168 3.08 6.31 0.01
C LEU A 168 3.80 7.27 0.97
N LYS A 169 5.09 7.01 1.23
CA LYS A 169 5.97 7.87 2.02
C LYS A 169 6.77 8.88 1.18
N ARG A 170 7.16 8.53 -0.05
CA ARG A 170 7.89 9.40 -1.00
C ARG A 170 7.60 9.00 -2.46
N THR A 171 7.43 9.98 -3.34
CA THR A 171 7.27 9.82 -4.80
C THR A 171 8.35 10.63 -5.50
N THR A 172 9.02 10.05 -6.49
CA THR A 172 10.12 10.70 -7.23
C THR A 172 9.58 11.57 -8.37
N HIS A 173 8.65 11.10 -9.19
CA HIS A 173 8.05 11.90 -10.26
C HIS A 173 6.71 11.29 -10.70
N PHE A 174 5.62 12.08 -10.70
CA PHE A 174 4.34 11.87 -11.40
C PHE A 174 3.60 10.50 -11.29
N GLY A 175 4.11 9.49 -10.59
CA GLY A 175 3.53 8.15 -10.50
C GLY A 175 2.41 7.99 -9.48
N GLY A 176 2.00 9.07 -8.81
CA GLY A 176 1.10 9.02 -7.67
C GLY A 176 -0.38 9.21 -8.02
N CYS A 177 -0.89 8.73 -9.16
CA CYS A 177 -2.32 8.93 -9.50
C CYS A 177 -3.20 8.36 -8.39
N VAL A 178 -3.73 9.26 -7.56
CA VAL A 178 -4.64 8.93 -6.48
C VAL A 178 -6.03 8.73 -7.08
N ARG A 179 -6.70 7.64 -6.70
CA ARG A 179 -7.83 7.13 -7.49
C ARG A 179 -9.17 7.46 -6.83
N PHE A 180 -9.66 8.68 -6.99
CA PHE A 180 -11.13 8.87 -7.01
C PHE A 180 -11.66 8.00 -8.15
N GLY A 181 -12.51 7.03 -7.82
CA GLY A 181 -13.08 6.04 -8.74
C GLY A 181 -12.84 4.59 -8.33
N GLU A 182 -11.84 4.34 -7.49
CA GLU A 182 -11.36 2.97 -7.20
C GLU A 182 -11.18 2.63 -5.72
N PHE A 183 -11.15 3.64 -4.85
CA PHE A 183 -10.99 3.44 -3.42
C PHE A 183 -12.24 3.88 -2.66
N ASP A 184 -12.81 2.98 -1.85
CA ASP A 184 -13.94 3.26 -0.98
C ASP A 184 -13.48 4.06 0.25
N TRP A 185 -13.27 5.37 0.08
CA TRP A 185 -12.86 6.26 1.16
C TRP A 185 -13.80 6.22 2.37
N PRO A 186 -15.13 6.32 2.22
CA PRO A 186 -16.04 6.27 3.36
C PRO A 186 -16.01 4.92 4.07
N GLY A 187 -15.92 3.80 3.34
CA GLY A 187 -15.79 2.46 3.90
C GLY A 187 -14.48 2.27 4.67
N ALA A 188 -13.36 2.75 4.14
CA ALA A 188 -12.07 2.73 4.83
C ALA A 188 -12.12 3.53 6.14
N VAL A 189 -12.69 4.75 6.12
CA VAL A 189 -12.87 5.57 7.32
C VAL A 189 -13.72 4.87 8.37
N ALA A 190 -14.87 4.33 7.98
CA ALA A 190 -15.75 3.59 8.89
C ALA A 190 -15.04 2.38 9.50
N ARG A 191 -14.21 1.71 8.71
CA ARG A 191 -13.47 0.54 9.16
C ARG A 191 -12.34 0.90 10.13
N ILE A 192 -11.62 2.00 9.89
CA ILE A 192 -10.62 2.54 10.81
C ILE A 192 -11.26 2.80 12.17
N GLU A 193 -12.35 3.57 12.21
CA GLU A 193 -13.06 3.92 13.45
C GLU A 193 -13.55 2.67 14.19
N THR A 194 -14.04 1.67 13.46
CA THR A 194 -14.46 0.38 14.03
C THR A 194 -13.28 -0.37 14.66
N LEU A 195 -12.12 -0.36 14.02
CA LEU A 195 -10.93 -1.07 14.50
C LEU A 195 -10.25 -0.33 15.65
N GLU A 196 -10.22 1.01 15.65
CA GLU A 196 -9.67 1.83 16.75
C GLU A 196 -10.31 1.47 18.11
N GLY A 197 -11.59 1.06 18.11
CA GLY A 197 -12.30 0.60 19.32
C GLY A 197 -12.12 -0.88 19.68
N LYS A 198 -11.43 -1.67 18.85
CA LYS A 198 -11.32 -3.14 19.01
C LYS A 198 -9.89 -3.64 19.14
N VAL A 199 -8.94 -3.04 18.43
CA VAL A 199 -7.53 -3.43 18.49
C VAL A 199 -6.85 -2.80 19.72
N LYS A 200 -6.08 -3.59 20.44
CA LYS A 200 -5.35 -3.23 21.66
C LYS A 200 -3.85 -3.14 21.41
N ALA A 201 -3.29 -3.98 20.54
CA ALA A 201 -1.88 -4.01 20.23
C ALA A 201 -1.40 -2.68 19.65
N ALA A 202 -0.29 -2.17 20.20
CA ALA A 202 0.28 -0.89 19.83
C ALA A 202 0.64 -0.81 18.33
N ALA A 203 1.08 -1.93 17.74
CA ALA A 203 1.39 -2.03 16.32
C ALA A 203 0.18 -1.63 15.46
N TYR A 204 -1.00 -2.20 15.73
CA TYR A 204 -2.22 -1.93 14.98
C TYR A 204 -2.78 -0.54 15.24
N ARG A 205 -2.77 -0.10 16.50
CA ARG A 205 -3.20 1.27 16.84
C ARG A 205 -2.35 2.32 16.13
N THR A 206 -1.04 2.13 16.08
CA THR A 206 -0.13 3.03 15.36
C THR A 206 -0.43 3.04 13.87
N ARG A 207 -0.61 1.87 13.26
CA ARG A 207 -0.95 1.77 11.82
C ARG A 207 -2.28 2.41 11.47
N LEU A 208 -3.32 2.22 12.29
CA LEU A 208 -4.61 2.87 12.10
C LEU A 208 -4.49 4.39 12.23
N ALA A 209 -3.74 4.90 13.20
CA ALA A 209 -3.53 6.33 13.38
C ALA A 209 -2.76 6.95 12.20
N GLU A 210 -1.67 6.32 11.76
CA GLU A 210 -0.91 6.76 10.58
C GLU A 210 -1.78 6.79 9.33
N LEU A 211 -2.54 5.71 9.10
CA LEU A 211 -3.52 5.59 8.03
C LEU A 211 -4.54 6.73 8.09
N LYS A 212 -5.23 6.88 9.23
CA LYS A 212 -6.24 7.92 9.44
C LYS A 212 -5.70 9.30 9.11
N GLN A 213 -4.50 9.63 9.62
CA GLN A 213 -3.86 10.92 9.38
C GLN A 213 -3.50 11.14 7.91
N ARG A 214 -3.09 10.10 7.19
CA ARG A 214 -2.82 10.15 5.74
C ARG A 214 -4.08 10.44 4.94
N ILE A 215 -5.16 9.71 5.22
CA ILE A 215 -6.47 9.95 4.58
C ILE A 215 -6.95 11.38 4.89
N GLN A 216 -6.89 11.80 6.15
CA GLN A 216 -7.29 13.16 6.55
C GLN A 216 -6.49 14.23 5.81
N THR A 217 -5.16 14.08 5.76
CA THR A 217 -4.28 15.01 5.05
C THR A 217 -4.67 15.11 3.59
N TYR A 218 -4.81 13.98 2.91
CA TYR A 218 -5.15 13.94 1.49
C TYR A 218 -6.50 14.56 1.20
N LEU A 219 -7.56 14.06 1.83
CA LEU A 219 -8.93 14.51 1.55
C LEU A 219 -9.14 15.98 1.96
N SER A 220 -8.31 16.54 2.85
CA SER A 220 -8.35 17.97 3.17
C SER A 220 -7.80 18.88 2.07
N LYS A 221 -6.95 18.35 1.17
CA LYS A 221 -6.33 19.09 0.07
C LYS A 221 -6.13 18.14 -1.14
N PRO A 222 -7.21 17.65 -1.76
CA PRO A 222 -7.11 16.64 -2.82
C PRO A 222 -6.58 17.22 -4.15
N ALA A 223 -6.64 18.54 -4.32
CA ALA A 223 -6.07 19.25 -5.47
C ALA A 223 -4.66 19.74 -5.14
N PHE A 224 -3.68 19.41 -5.98
CA PHE A 224 -2.28 19.79 -5.79
C PHE A 224 -1.67 20.38 -7.06
N GLU A 225 -0.85 21.42 -6.89
CA GLU A 225 -0.09 22.02 -7.98
C GLU A 225 1.15 21.17 -8.27
N ARG A 226 1.24 20.64 -9.50
CA ARG A 226 2.36 19.79 -9.93
C ARG A 226 3.56 20.59 -10.43
N GLU A 227 3.29 21.73 -11.05
CA GLU A 227 4.28 22.63 -11.64
C GLU A 227 3.86 24.06 -11.35
N ALA A 228 4.83 24.91 -11.00
CA ALA A 228 4.58 26.31 -10.69
C ALA A 228 3.87 27.02 -11.86
N GLY A 229 2.73 27.65 -11.57
CA GLY A 229 1.94 28.39 -12.55
C GLY A 229 0.97 27.52 -13.37
N ARG A 230 0.87 26.21 -13.10
CA ARG A 230 -0.19 25.35 -13.64
C ARG A 230 -1.40 25.32 -12.72
N LYS A 231 -2.56 24.98 -13.27
CA LYS A 231 -3.74 24.71 -12.45
C LYS A 231 -3.46 23.53 -11.51
N PRO A 232 -3.90 23.58 -10.25
CA PRO A 232 -3.87 22.40 -9.41
C PRO A 232 -4.72 21.28 -10.03
N VAL A 233 -4.31 20.05 -9.75
CA VAL A 233 -4.89 18.85 -10.35
C VAL A 233 -5.48 17.99 -9.25
N VAL A 234 -6.68 17.48 -9.48
CA VAL A 234 -7.20 16.31 -8.77
C VAL A 234 -6.94 15.09 -9.62
N ASP A 235 -6.28 14.11 -9.03
CA ASP A 235 -6.02 12.84 -9.69
C ASP A 235 -7.28 11.97 -9.67
N SER A 236 -7.61 11.39 -10.82
CA SER A 236 -8.71 10.44 -10.92
C SER A 236 -8.49 9.48 -12.07
N CYS A 237 -8.97 8.25 -11.92
CA CYS A 237 -9.06 7.30 -13.02
C CYS A 237 -10.43 7.34 -13.70
N ALA A 238 -11.26 8.31 -13.32
CA ALA A 238 -12.60 8.49 -13.84
C ALA A 238 -12.73 9.81 -14.61
N PRO A 239 -13.70 9.92 -15.54
CA PRO A 239 -14.02 11.18 -16.18
C PRO A 239 -14.45 12.25 -15.16
N LYS A 240 -14.14 13.52 -15.44
CA LYS A 240 -14.43 14.69 -14.57
C LYS A 240 -15.81 14.66 -13.90
N ALA A 241 -16.88 14.31 -14.63
CA ALA A 241 -18.22 14.26 -14.08
C ALA A 241 -18.39 13.21 -12.98
N ARG A 242 -17.81 12.02 -13.16
CA ARG A 242 -17.82 10.94 -12.17
C ARG A 242 -16.95 11.29 -10.96
N THR A 243 -15.76 11.85 -11.19
CA THR A 243 -14.87 12.34 -10.13
C THR A 243 -15.58 13.39 -9.25
N LEU A 244 -16.28 14.34 -9.87
CA LEU A 244 -17.03 15.36 -9.15
C LEU A 244 -18.12 14.74 -8.27
N ALA A 245 -18.96 13.87 -8.82
CA ALA A 245 -20.03 13.20 -8.09
C ALA A 245 -19.49 12.37 -6.90
N GLU A 246 -18.34 11.74 -7.08
CA GLU A 246 -17.69 10.95 -6.03
C GLU A 246 -17.12 11.84 -4.91
N ILE A 247 -16.40 12.91 -5.24
CA ILE A 247 -15.90 13.88 -4.26
C ILE A 247 -17.04 14.40 -3.39
N GLU A 248 -18.19 14.72 -3.98
CA GLU A 248 -19.36 15.21 -3.26
C GLU A 248 -19.98 14.14 -2.36
N THR A 249 -20.05 12.90 -2.85
CA THR A 249 -20.53 11.75 -2.08
C THR A 249 -19.65 11.52 -0.86
N ILE A 250 -18.33 11.53 -1.03
CA ILE A 250 -17.36 11.37 0.06
C ILE A 250 -17.48 12.55 1.03
N ALA A 251 -17.55 13.79 0.53
CA ALA A 251 -17.69 14.97 1.38
C ALA A 251 -18.95 14.91 2.25
N LYS A 252 -20.08 14.48 1.69
CA LYS A 252 -21.34 14.28 2.42
C LYS A 252 -21.20 13.18 3.47
N ALA A 253 -20.60 12.04 3.12
CA ALA A 253 -20.40 10.92 4.05
C ALA A 253 -19.47 11.27 5.22
N LEU A 254 -18.46 12.12 5.00
CA LEU A 254 -17.51 12.54 6.02
C LEU A 254 -18.00 13.71 6.87
N ALA A 255 -18.90 14.56 6.35
CA ALA A 255 -19.39 15.73 7.07
C ALA A 255 -20.11 15.43 8.39
N ALA A 256 -20.71 14.24 8.51
CA ALA A 256 -21.38 13.80 9.72
C ALA A 256 -20.45 13.11 10.73
N ARG A 257 -19.16 12.93 10.40
CA ARG A 257 -18.20 12.19 11.22
C ARG A 257 -17.29 13.14 11.99
N LYS A 258 -17.24 12.95 13.31
CA LYS A 258 -16.36 13.72 14.20
C LYS A 258 -14.89 13.51 13.82
N GLY A 259 -14.15 14.60 13.65
CA GLY A 259 -12.73 14.56 13.29
C GLY A 259 -12.44 14.48 11.78
N TRP A 260 -13.48 14.54 10.93
CA TRP A 260 -13.36 14.54 9.47
C TRP A 260 -13.85 15.84 8.82
N GLU A 261 -14.16 16.86 9.62
CA GLU A 261 -14.75 18.12 9.17
C GLU A 261 -13.83 18.84 8.17
N LYS A 262 -12.52 18.86 8.44
CA LYS A 262 -11.52 19.45 7.55
C LYS A 262 -11.38 18.70 6.22
N ALA A 263 -11.49 17.37 6.23
CA ALA A 263 -11.49 16.56 5.02
C ALA A 263 -12.76 16.82 4.19
N ALA A 264 -13.92 16.84 4.82
CA ALA A 264 -15.18 17.16 4.16
C ALA A 264 -15.17 18.58 3.54
N ALA A 265 -14.62 19.57 4.26
CA ALA A 265 -14.46 20.93 3.73
C ALA A 265 -13.48 21.00 2.54
N GLY A 266 -12.36 20.30 2.63
CA GLY A 266 -11.38 20.20 1.53
C GLY A 266 -11.96 19.61 0.25
N LEU A 267 -12.74 18.53 0.38
CA LEU A 267 -13.45 17.91 -0.73
C LEU A 267 -14.51 18.83 -1.36
N ARG A 268 -15.32 19.52 -0.54
CA ARG A 268 -16.30 20.51 -1.05
C ARG A 268 -15.61 21.62 -1.84
N LYS A 269 -14.52 22.18 -1.28
CA LYS A 269 -13.73 23.20 -1.96
C LYS A 269 -13.21 22.70 -3.31
N ALA A 270 -12.69 21.48 -3.36
CA ALA A 270 -12.20 20.88 -4.59
C ALA A 270 -13.32 20.71 -5.63
N ALA A 271 -14.51 20.26 -5.22
CA ALA A 271 -15.68 20.17 -6.10
C ALA A 271 -16.06 21.54 -6.70
N ASP A 272 -16.08 22.59 -5.87
CA ASP A 272 -16.38 23.95 -6.30
C ASP A 272 -15.32 24.50 -7.25
N ASP A 273 -14.04 24.25 -6.97
CA ASP A 273 -12.94 24.68 -7.84
C ASP A 273 -12.93 23.94 -9.19
N ILE A 274 -13.31 22.66 -9.21
CA ILE A 274 -13.48 21.86 -10.45
C ILE A 274 -14.63 22.43 -11.30
N ARG A 275 -15.73 22.84 -10.67
CA ARG A 275 -16.87 23.51 -11.34
C ARG A 275 -16.48 24.87 -11.90
N ALA A 276 -15.75 25.65 -11.09
CA ALA A 276 -15.24 26.96 -11.47
C ALA A 276 -14.05 26.90 -12.44
N ASN A 277 -13.64 25.71 -12.88
CA ASN A 277 -12.51 25.47 -13.78
C ASN A 277 -11.16 26.02 -13.26
N ARG A 278 -11.02 26.13 -11.94
CA ARG A 278 -9.79 26.53 -11.23
C ARG A 278 -8.86 25.34 -11.00
N VAL A 279 -9.43 24.13 -10.96
CA VAL A 279 -8.75 22.85 -10.78
C VAL A 279 -9.08 21.95 -11.96
N GLU A 280 -8.08 21.23 -12.44
CA GLU A 280 -8.22 20.21 -13.48
C GLU A 280 -8.41 18.83 -12.87
N VAL A 281 -9.08 17.93 -13.61
CA VAL A 281 -9.12 16.51 -13.28
C VAL A 281 -8.21 15.78 -14.24
N CYS A 282 -7.12 15.21 -13.73
CA CYS A 282 -6.29 14.33 -14.53
C CYS A 282 -7.04 13.02 -14.74
N SER A 283 -7.15 12.55 -15.99
CA SER A 283 -7.79 11.27 -16.35
C SER A 283 -6.77 10.24 -16.86
N GLY A 284 -5.48 10.48 -16.63
CA GLY A 284 -4.37 9.71 -17.18
C GLY A 284 -3.93 8.55 -16.30
N CYS A 285 -4.85 7.74 -15.77
CA CYS A 285 -4.45 6.46 -15.19
C CYS A 285 -4.06 5.53 -16.33
N SER A 286 -2.76 5.37 -16.57
CA SER A 286 -2.24 4.29 -17.38
C SER A 286 -2.82 2.99 -16.83
N ALA A 287 -3.58 2.26 -17.64
CA ALA A 287 -4.02 0.92 -17.32
C ALA A 287 -2.76 0.06 -17.15
N ASN A 288 -2.43 -0.28 -15.90
CA ASN A 288 -1.48 -1.34 -15.57
C ASN A 288 -2.26 -2.63 -15.33
#